data_AF-A0A0C3GPW1-F1
#
_entry.id   AF-A0A0C3GPW1-F1
#
_cell.length_a   1.000
_cell.length_b   1.000
_cell.length_c   1.000
_cell.angle_alpha   90.00
_cell.angle_beta   90.00
_cell.angle_gamma   90.00
#
_symmetry.space_group_name_H-M   'P 1'
#
loop_
_entity.id
_entity.type
_entity.pdbx_description
1 polymer ?
#
loop_
_entity_poly.entity_id
_entity_poly.type
_entity_poly.pdbx_seq_one_letter_code
_entity_poly.pdbx_strand_id
1 'polypeptide(L)' 'QRLYPNLYKMALDILTIPAMSAAPERLFSSANITISDRRNRLHSDTTEAIECLKSW' A
#
# COMPACT_ATOMS: atom_id res chain seq x y z
N GLN A 1 -7.26 -15.24 -29.77
CA GLN A 1 -6.13 -15.83 -29.02
C GLN A 1 -5.33 -14.71 -28.37
N ARG A 2 -5.04 -14.78 -27.06
CA ARG A 2 -4.05 -13.88 -26.43
C ARG A 2 -2.66 -14.34 -26.89
N LEU A 3 -1.95 -13.48 -27.60
CA LEU A 3 -0.75 -13.87 -28.35
C LEU A 3 0.39 -14.36 -27.45
N TYR A 4 0.43 -13.95 -26.17
CA TYR A 4 1.44 -14.40 -25.20
C TYR A 4 0.89 -14.41 -23.77
N PRO A 5 0.13 -15.44 -23.36
CA PRO A 5 -0.57 -15.44 -22.07
C PRO A 5 0.38 -15.44 -20.86
N ASN A 6 1.56 -16.04 -20.98
CA ASN A 6 2.56 -16.11 -19.90
C ASN A 6 3.46 -14.86 -19.86
N LEU A 7 3.86 -14.34 -21.03
CA LEU A 7 4.63 -13.10 -21.13
C LEU A 7 3.85 -11.91 -20.54
N TYR A 8 2.55 -11.85 -20.84
CA TYR A 8 1.66 -10.83 -20.30
C TYR A 8 1.61 -10.85 -18.77
N LYS A 9 1.56 -12.03 -18.15
CA LYS A 9 1.58 -12.17 -16.69
C LYS A 9 2.89 -11.65 -16.11
N MET A 10 4.04 -12.08 -16.65
CA MET A 10 5.34 -11.59 -16.21
C MET A 10 5.51 -10.07 -16.37
N ALA A 11 4.98 -9.51 -17.47
CA ALA A 11 5.01 -8.08 -17.69
C ALA A 11 4.19 -7.31 -16.64
N LEU A 12 3.02 -7.82 -16.25
CA LEU A 12 2.27 -7.24 -15.12
C LEU A 12 3.05 -7.35 -13.82
N ASP A 13 3.57 -8.53 -13.49
CA ASP A 13 4.29 -8.76 -12.23
C ASP A 13 5.50 -7.81 -12.07
N ILE A 14 6.20 -7.50 -13.17
CA ILE A 14 7.37 -6.62 -13.16
C ILE A 14 6.98 -5.15 -13.24
N LEU A 15 6.10 -4.78 -14.18
CA LEU A 15 5.83 -3.38 -14.50
C LEU A 15 4.84 -2.72 -13.53
N THR A 16 4.10 -3.51 -12.75
CA THR A 16 3.22 -2.96 -11.70
C THR A 16 3.98 -2.54 -10.43
N ILE A 17 5.23 -2.97 -10.28
CA ILE A 17 6.07 -2.58 -9.14
C ILE A 17 6.39 -1.09 -9.27
N PRO A 18 6.00 -0.24 -8.31
CA PRO A 18 6.34 1.16 -8.34
C PRO A 18 7.85 1.32 -8.19
N ALA A 19 8.46 2.12 -9.07
CA ALA A 19 9.90 2.39 -9.05
C ALA A 19 10.37 3.24 -7.84
N MET A 20 9.43 3.81 -7.09
CA MET A 20 9.70 4.76 -6.00
C MET A 20 8.91 4.40 -4.74
N SER A 21 9.51 4.64 -3.57
CA SER A 21 8.94 4.43 -2.24
C SER A 21 7.94 5.50 -1.78
N ALA A 22 7.58 6.46 -2.63
CA ALA A 22 6.69 7.57 -2.25
C ALA A 22 5.29 7.11 -1.82
N ALA A 23 4.79 6.00 -2.39
CA ALA A 23 3.51 5.41 -2.01
C ALA A 23 3.52 4.87 -0.56
N PRO A 24 4.44 3.95 -0.17
CA PRO A 24 4.52 3.50 1.22
C PRO A 24 4.92 4.62 2.18
N GLU A 25 5.80 5.56 1.79
CA GLU A 25 6.19 6.71 2.63
C GLU A 25 4.99 7.60 2.99
N ARG A 26 4.09 7.85 2.03
CA ARG A 26 2.85 8.60 2.27
C ARG A 26 1.96 7.88 3.28
N LEU A 27 1.84 6.57 3.18
CA LEU A 27 1.05 5.73 4.07
C LEU A 27 1.64 5.73 5.50
N PHE A 28 2.97 5.68 5.63
CA PHE A 28 3.62 5.80 6.94
C PHE A 28 3.45 7.18 7.56
N SER A 29 3.50 8.24 6.75
CA SER A 29 3.22 9.59 7.21
C SER A 29 1.79 9.74 7.73
N SER A 30 0.78 9.21 7.02
CA SER A 30 -0.62 9.23 7.46
C SER A 30 -0.86 8.37 8.71
N ALA A 31 -0.23 7.21 8.80
CA ALA A 31 -0.29 6.34 9.97
C ALA A 31 0.31 7.05 11.20
N ASN A 32 1.46 7.71 11.05
CA ASN A 32 2.11 8.44 12.13
C ASN A 32 1.21 9.55 12.70
N ILE A 33 0.56 10.35 11.85
CA ILE A 33 -0.41 11.38 12.32
C ILE A 33 -1.57 10.73 13.11
N THR A 34 -2.02 9.55 12.66
CA THR A 34 -3.12 8.83 13.32
C THR A 34 -2.70 8.29 14.69
N ILE A 35 -1.49 7.74 14.79
CA ILE A 35 -0.96 7.13 16.03
C ILE A 35 -0.43 8.17 17.02
N SER A 36 0.22 9.25 16.57
CA SER A 36 0.94 10.17 17.44
C SER A 36 0.15 11.42 17.83
N ASP A 37 -0.60 11.99 16.87
CA ASP A 37 -1.30 13.27 17.08
C ASP A 37 -2.79 13.10 17.39
N ARG A 38 -3.42 12.04 16.86
CA ARG A 38 -4.88 11.85 16.95
C ARG A 38 -5.30 10.78 17.96
N ARG A 39 -4.66 9.61 17.96
CA ARG A 39 -5.03 8.46 18.80
C ARG A 39 -3.83 7.58 19.17
N ASN A 40 -3.37 7.72 20.42
CA ASN A 40 -2.10 7.15 20.87
C ASN A 40 -2.24 5.79 21.56
N ARG A 41 -3.43 5.17 21.50
CA ARG A 41 -3.72 3.86 22.10
C ARG A 41 -4.43 2.92 21.12
N LEU A 42 -3.96 2.91 19.88
CA LEU A 42 -4.40 1.98 18.84
C LEU A 42 -3.48 0.75 18.81
N HIS A 43 -4.08 -0.43 18.66
CA HIS A 43 -3.33 -1.65 18.39
C HIS A 43 -2.82 -1.65 16.94
N SER A 44 -1.77 -2.40 16.63
CA SER A 44 -1.20 -2.53 15.28
C SER A 44 -2.28 -2.87 14.26
N ASP A 45 -3.11 -3.86 14.57
CA ASP A 45 -4.13 -4.39 13.65
C ASP A 45 -5.22 -3.36 13.38
N THR A 46 -5.51 -2.49 14.37
CA THR A 46 -6.48 -1.40 14.19
C THR A 46 -5.91 -0.31 13.29
N THR A 47 -4.63 0.03 13.45
CA THR A 47 -3.95 0.99 12.58
C THR A 47 -3.86 0.47 11.15
N GLU A 48 -3.51 -0.80 10.96
CA GLU A 48 -3.50 -1.46 9.65
C GLU A 48 -4.88 -1.37 8.99
N ALA A 49 -5.94 -1.79 9.70
CA ALA A 49 -7.30 -1.72 9.17
C ALA A 49 -7.71 -0.30 8.78
N ILE A 50 -7.33 0.71 9.58
CA ILE A 50 -7.61 2.12 9.28
C ILE A 50 -6.89 2.58 8.01
N GLU A 51 -5.60 2.29 7.84
CA GLU A 51 -4.87 2.70 6.63
C GLU A 51 -5.32 1.91 5.40
N CYS A 52 -5.67 0.62 5.54
CA CYS A 52 -6.32 -0.14 4.46
C CYS A 52 -7.63 0.53 4.04
N LEU A 53 -8.52 0.87 4.97
CA LEU A 53 -9.78 1.56 4.66
C LEU A 53 -9.60 2.92 3.97
N LYS A 54 -8.44 3.58 4.13
CA LYS A 54 -8.12 4.83 3.42
C LYS A 54 -7.61 4.61 1.99
N SER A 55 -7.04 3.44 1.70
CA SER A 55 -6.44 3.11 0.41
C SER A 55 -7.34 2.28 -0.50
N TRP A 56 -8.44 1.75 0.04
CA TRP A 56 -9.51 1.08 -0.71
C TRP A 56 -10.50 2.11 -1.28
#